data_AF-A0A0E0D7B1-F1
#
_entry.id   AF-A0A0E0D7B1-F1
#
_cell.length_a   1.000
_cell.length_b   1.000
_cell.length_c   1.000
_cell.angle_alpha   90.00
_cell.angle_beta   90.00
_cell.angle_gamma   90.00
#
_symmetry.space_group_name_H-M   'P 1'
#
loop_
_entity.id
_entity.type
_entity.pdbx_description
1 polymer ?
#
loop_
_entity_poly.entity_id
_entity_poly.type
_entity_poly.pdbx_seq_one_letter_code
_entity_poly.pdbx_strand_id
1 'polypeptide(L)'
;MMLVACTPSALLANILMTFALPLWNLFGGYLIFRKAIPVWWRWYYWANRVFWTFYGVIASQFGGNGGSLSVPSGSPIAMKQFLDDNLGIRHDFLGYVILSHFGFMAVFVMMFGCSIKFLNFQKR
;
A
#
# COMPACT_ATOMS: atom_id res chain seq x y z
N MET A 1 -1.08 -16.49 -5.82
CA MET A 1 -0.35 -17.10 -6.95
C MET A 1 1.16 -17.04 -6.76
N MET A 2 1.79 -15.86 -6.59
CA MET A 2 3.24 -15.77 -6.32
C MET A 2 3.68 -16.66 -5.16
N LEU A 3 3.08 -16.51 -3.97
CA LEU A 3 3.57 -17.21 -2.78
C LEU A 3 3.48 -18.74 -2.91
N VAL A 4 2.40 -19.24 -3.52
CA VAL A 4 2.22 -20.66 -3.80
C VAL A 4 3.31 -21.19 -4.74
N ALA A 5 3.68 -20.42 -5.76
CA ALA A 5 4.78 -20.78 -6.67
C ALA A 5 6.16 -20.75 -5.97
N CYS A 6 6.33 -19.91 -4.96
CA CYS A 6 7.58 -19.84 -4.17
C CYS A 6 7.70 -20.94 -3.11
N THR A 7 6.62 -21.66 -2.79
CA THR A 7 6.61 -22.65 -1.71
C THR A 7 6.32 -24.06 -2.24
N PRO A 8 6.91 -25.12 -1.63
CA PRO A 8 6.67 -26.49 -2.04
C PRO A 8 5.25 -27.02 -1.73
N SER A 9 4.49 -26.36 -0.86
CA SER A 9 3.11 -26.76 -0.55
C SER A 9 2.19 -25.54 -0.35
N ALA A 10 0.92 -25.70 -0.73
CA ALA A 10 -0.11 -24.67 -0.52
C ALA A 10 -0.34 -24.37 0.97
N LEU A 11 -0.16 -25.37 1.85
CA LEU A 11 -0.27 -25.18 3.30
C LEU A 11 0.79 -24.20 3.82
N LEU A 12 2.05 -24.36 3.39
CA LEU A 12 3.13 -23.46 3.80
C LEU A 12 2.90 -22.03 3.29
N ALA A 13 2.46 -21.89 2.04
CA ALA A 13 2.04 -20.59 1.50
C ALA A 13 0.92 -19.97 2.35
N ASN A 14 -0.09 -20.73 2.76
CA ASN A 14 -1.17 -20.22 3.58
C ASN A 14 -0.69 -19.74 4.96
N ILE A 15 0.20 -20.48 5.62
CA ILE A 15 0.76 -20.07 6.92
C ILE A 15 1.51 -18.73 6.78
N LEU A 16 2.36 -18.62 5.76
CA LEU A 16 3.12 -17.39 5.49
C LEU A 16 2.19 -16.21 5.16
N MET A 17 1.14 -16.43 4.37
CA MET A 17 0.13 -15.39 4.06
C MET A 17 -0.63 -14.93 5.31
N THR A 18 -1.02 -15.85 6.19
CA THR A 18 -1.75 -15.52 7.42
C THR A 18 -0.91 -14.65 8.36
N PHE A 19 0.42 -14.76 8.31
CA PHE A 19 1.31 -13.84 9.03
C PHE A 19 1.51 -12.51 8.30
N ALA A 20 1.67 -12.53 6.97
CA ALA A 20 1.97 -11.33 6.18
C ALA A 20 0.76 -10.38 6.02
N LEU A 21 -0.46 -10.92 5.87
CA LEU A 21 -1.67 -10.13 5.62
C LEU A 21 -2.03 -9.17 6.76
N PRO A 22 -2.00 -9.56 8.05
CA PRO A 22 -2.22 -8.64 9.16
C PRO A 22 -1.22 -7.49 9.17
N LEU A 23 0.07 -7.77 8.90
CA LEU A 23 1.10 -6.73 8.83
C LEU A 23 0.81 -5.76 7.67
N TRP A 24 0.42 -6.27 6.50
CA TRP A 24 -0.02 -5.39 5.40
C TRP A 24 -1.25 -4.55 5.74
N ASN A 25 -2.21 -5.07 6.49
CA ASN A 25 -3.37 -4.29 6.93
C ASN A 25 -2.97 -3.22 7.95
N LEU A 26 -2.17 -3.58 8.96
CA LEU A 26 -1.71 -2.68 10.02
C LEU A 26 -0.99 -1.45 9.46
N PHE A 27 -0.11 -1.66 8.48
CA PHE A 27 0.66 -0.61 7.82
C PHE A 27 0.03 -0.15 6.49
N GLY A 28 -1.26 -0.40 6.26
CA GLY A 28 -1.98 0.00 5.05
C GLY A 28 -2.31 1.50 4.97
N GLY A 29 -1.96 2.29 5.99
CA GLY A 29 -2.18 3.74 6.01
C GLY A 29 -3.56 4.21 6.44
N TYR A 30 -4.44 3.29 6.84
CA TYR A 30 -5.77 3.58 7.39
C TYR A 30 -5.89 3.26 8.89
N LEU A 31 -5.17 2.24 9.40
CA LEU A 31 -5.11 1.95 10.84
C LEU A 31 -4.06 2.81 11.54
N ILE A 32 -2.85 2.87 10.98
CA ILE A 32 -1.75 3.68 11.49
C ILE A 32 -1.34 4.66 10.41
N PHE A 33 -1.46 5.96 10.70
CA PHE A 33 -1.01 7.01 9.81
C PHE A 33 0.50 7.07 9.74
N ARG A 34 1.04 7.40 8.56
CA ARG A 34 2.49 7.49 8.30
C ARG A 34 3.27 8.27 9.34
N LYS A 35 2.70 9.38 9.85
CA LYS A 35 3.36 10.27 10.82
C LYS A 35 3.55 9.61 12.20
N ALA A 36 2.73 8.62 12.53
CA ALA A 36 2.84 7.85 13.79
C ALA A 36 3.83 6.67 13.71
N ILE A 37 4.31 6.31 12.51
CA ILE A 37 5.21 5.16 12.32
C ILE A 37 6.66 5.57 12.61
N PRO A 38 7.40 4.82 13.46
CA PRO A 38 8.83 5.02 13.69
C PRO A 38 9.61 5.09 12.38
N VAL A 39 10.63 5.96 12.30
CA VAL A 39 11.39 6.22 11.07
C VAL A 39 11.90 4.93 10.42
N TRP A 40 12.41 4.01 11.25
CA TRP A 40 12.97 2.74 10.80
C TRP A 40 11.93 1.78 10.20
N TRP A 41 10.63 1.91 10.52
CA TRP A 41 9.56 1.07 9.97
C TRP A 41 8.85 1.69 8.76
N ARG A 42 9.18 2.95 8.40
CA ARG A 42 8.52 3.64 7.28
C ARG A 42 8.79 3.01 5.93
N TRP A 43 9.88 2.28 5.73
CA TRP A 43 10.13 1.60 4.44
C TRP A 43 9.05 0.55 4.16
N TYR A 44 8.56 -0.14 5.20
CA TYR A 44 7.53 -1.17 5.04
C TYR A 44 6.21 -0.56 4.55
N TYR A 45 5.91 0.64 5.04
CA TYR A 45 4.78 1.45 4.58
C TYR A 45 4.86 1.75 3.07
N TRP A 46 6.04 2.12 2.57
CA TRP A 46 6.26 2.37 1.14
C TRP A 46 6.27 1.09 0.29
N ALA A 47 6.71 -0.04 0.85
CA ALA A 47 6.69 -1.34 0.18
C ALA A 47 5.29 -1.98 0.15
N ASN A 48 4.32 -1.41 0.85
CA ASN A 48 2.97 -1.97 0.96
C ASN A 48 2.06 -1.46 -0.17
N ARG A 49 1.58 -2.37 -1.03
CA ARG A 49 0.64 -2.04 -2.11
C ARG A 49 -0.67 -1.41 -1.59
N VAL A 50 -1.17 -1.88 -0.44
CA VAL A 50 -2.44 -1.42 0.14
C VAL A 50 -2.38 0.07 0.46
N PHE A 51 -1.25 0.53 1.01
CA PHE A 51 -1.02 1.96 1.25
C PHE A 51 -1.18 2.79 -0.02
N TRP A 52 -0.53 2.39 -1.12
CA TRP A 52 -0.63 3.11 -2.39
C TRP A 52 -2.06 3.17 -2.92
N THR A 53 -2.84 2.09 -2.77
CA THR A 53 -4.26 2.08 -3.14
C THR A 53 -5.06 3.07 -2.30
N PHE A 54 -4.94 3.03 -0.97
CA PHE A 54 -5.63 3.98 -0.09
C PHE A 54 -5.24 5.43 -0.38
N TYR A 55 -3.95 5.69 -0.57
CA TYR A 55 -3.46 7.01 -0.95
C TYR A 55 -4.12 7.46 -2.26
N GLY A 56 -4.14 6.62 -3.29
CA GLY A 56 -4.72 6.94 -4.60
C GLY A 56 -6.21 7.25 -4.52
N VAL A 57 -6.97 6.47 -3.75
CA VAL A 57 -8.40 6.71 -3.56
C VAL A 57 -8.63 8.06 -2.86
N ILE A 58 -7.97 8.31 -1.73
CA ILE A 58 -8.16 9.56 -0.97
C ILE A 58 -7.69 10.77 -1.80
N ALA A 59 -6.51 10.67 -2.41
CA ALA A 59 -5.94 11.75 -3.21
C ALA A 59 -6.83 12.07 -4.43
N SER A 60 -7.37 11.06 -5.12
CA SER A 60 -8.23 11.28 -6.30
C SER A 60 -9.58 11.88 -5.94
N GLN A 61 -10.22 11.42 -4.85
CA GLN A 61 -11.55 11.88 -4.46
C GLN A 61 -11.53 13.24 -3.77
N PHE A 62 -10.53 13.48 -2.91
CA PHE A 62 -10.54 14.64 -2.01
C PHE A 62 -9.37 15.61 -2.23
N GLY A 63 -8.31 15.19 -2.92
CA GLY A 63 -7.10 16.01 -3.11
C GLY A 63 -7.28 17.20 -4.06
N GLY A 64 -8.24 17.11 -5.00
CA GLY A 64 -8.58 18.21 -5.91
C GLY A 64 -9.74 19.08 -5.46
N ASN A 65 -10.42 18.72 -4.35
CA ASN A 65 -11.65 19.39 -3.95
C ASN A 65 -11.35 20.62 -3.07
N GLY A 66 -11.82 21.79 -3.51
CA GLY A 66 -11.68 23.06 -2.78
C GLY A 66 -12.70 23.24 -1.64
N GLY A 67 -13.51 22.21 -1.35
CA GLY A 67 -14.50 22.22 -0.27
C GLY A 67 -13.86 22.55 1.08
N SER A 68 -14.50 23.47 1.81
CA SER A 68 -14.10 23.83 3.17
C SER A 68 -14.67 22.81 4.16
N LEU A 69 -13.83 22.32 5.05
CA LEU A 69 -14.21 21.47 6.17
C LEU A 69 -14.49 22.33 7.39
N SER A 70 -15.70 22.20 7.94
CA SER A 70 -16.04 22.79 9.24
C SER A 70 -15.53 21.88 10.36
N VAL A 71 -14.43 22.29 11.00
CA VAL A 71 -13.88 21.59 12.17
C VAL A 71 -14.62 22.08 13.42
N PRO A 72 -15.03 21.22 14.37
CA PRO A 72 -15.83 21.60 15.55
C PRO A 72 -15.18 22.61 16.52
N SER A 73 -14.02 23.19 16.19
CA SER A 73 -13.21 24.01 17.11
C SER A 73 -12.30 25.02 16.41
N GLY A 74 -12.47 25.29 15.10
CA GLY A 74 -11.54 26.14 14.35
C GLY A 74 -12.15 26.80 13.10
N SER A 75 -11.36 27.62 12.42
CA SER A 75 -11.74 28.22 11.14
C SER A 75 -11.94 27.13 10.06
N PRO A 76 -12.85 27.31 9.10
CA PRO A 76 -12.98 26.38 7.98
C PRO A 76 -11.64 26.23 7.26
N ILE A 77 -11.16 25.00 7.12
CA ILE A 77 -9.91 24.69 6.41
C ILE A 77 -10.24 24.00 5.09
N ALA A 78 -9.42 24.25 4.06
CA ALA A 78 -9.58 23.53 2.79
C ALA A 78 -9.30 22.03 3.00
N MET A 79 -10.14 21.16 2.42
CA MET A 79 -9.94 19.70 2.46
C MET A 79 -8.53 19.30 2.02
N LYS A 80 -8.03 19.90 0.93
CA LYS A 80 -6.65 19.68 0.46
C LYS A 80 -5.58 19.96 1.53
N GLN A 81 -5.75 21.04 2.28
CA GLN A 81 -4.81 21.43 3.33
C GLN A 81 -4.87 20.46 4.51
N PHE A 82 -6.07 20.07 4.93
CA PHE A 82 -6.24 19.05 5.98
C PHE A 82 -5.57 17.72 5.62
N LEU A 83 -5.70 17.28 4.37
CA LEU A 83 -5.10 16.04 3.88
C LEU A 83 -3.57 16.07 3.86
N ASP A 84 -2.96 17.20 3.52
CA ASP A 84 -1.51 17.35 3.54
C ASP A 84 -0.98 17.42 4.99
N ASP A 85 -1.62 18.29 5.80
CA ASP A 85 -1.18 18.58 7.17
C ASP A 85 -1.39 17.41 8.14
N ASN A 86 -2.40 16.56 7.95
CA ASN A 86 -2.66 15.43 8.84
C ASN A 86 -2.23 14.10 8.23
N LEU A 87 -2.52 13.87 6.95
CA LEU A 87 -2.29 12.57 6.31
C LEU A 87 -1.07 12.54 5.37
N GLY A 88 -0.52 13.71 5.00
CA GLY A 88 0.57 13.82 4.02
C GLY A 88 0.15 13.40 2.61
N ILE A 89 -1.14 13.54 2.29
CA ILE A 89 -1.73 13.13 1.01
C ILE A 89 -1.85 14.35 0.10
N ARG A 90 -1.29 14.24 -1.10
CA ARG A 90 -1.22 15.30 -2.11
C ARG A 90 -1.73 14.76 -3.44
N HIS A 91 -2.60 15.52 -4.08
CA HIS A 91 -3.17 15.15 -5.38
C HIS A 91 -2.10 14.99 -6.46
N ASP A 92 -1.09 15.87 -6.45
CA ASP A 92 0.02 15.87 -7.41
C ASP A 92 0.85 14.58 -7.39
N PHE A 93 0.74 13.79 -6.32
CA PHE A 93 1.46 12.53 -6.17
C PHE A 93 0.76 11.34 -6.84
N LEU A 94 -0.45 11.52 -7.40
CA LEU A 94 -1.22 10.45 -8.05
C LEU A 94 -0.46 9.77 -9.20
N GLY A 95 0.36 10.51 -9.96
CA GLY A 95 1.18 9.91 -11.02
C GLY A 95 2.15 8.84 -10.47
N TYR A 96 2.79 9.11 -9.32
CA TYR A 96 3.66 8.16 -8.65
C TYR A 96 2.90 6.97 -8.08
N VAL A 97 1.66 7.17 -7.63
CA VAL A 97 0.78 6.09 -7.16
C VAL A 97 0.51 5.11 -8.30
N ILE A 98 0.16 5.60 -9.49
CA ILE A 98 -0.08 4.76 -10.67
C ILE A 98 1.19 4.00 -11.05
N LEU A 99 2.33 4.69 -11.13
CA LEU A 99 3.62 4.08 -11.44
C LEU A 99 3.98 2.98 -10.44
N SER A 100 3.75 3.21 -9.15
CA SER A 100 3.98 2.23 -8.09
C SER A 100 3.17 0.95 -8.30
N HIS A 101 1.89 1.05 -8.68
CA HIS A 101 1.05 -0.13 -8.95
C HIS A 101 1.57 -0.97 -10.12
N PHE A 102 1.99 -0.32 -11.21
CA PHE A 102 2.63 -1.03 -12.33
C PHE A 102 3.96 -1.67 -11.92
N GLY A 103 4.76 -0.98 -11.11
CA GLY A 103 5.99 -1.52 -10.54
C GLY A 103 5.74 -2.79 -9.72
N PHE A 104 4.77 -2.76 -8.80
CA PHE A 104 4.37 -3.95 -8.04
C PHE A 104 3.88 -5.07 -8.95
N MET A 105 3.05 -4.78 -9.95
CA MET A 105 2.56 -5.78 -10.89
C MET A 105 3.71 -6.47 -11.63
N ALA A 106 4.65 -5.69 -12.17
CA ALA A 106 5.83 -6.22 -12.85
C ALA A 106 6.67 -7.09 -11.90
N VAL A 107 6.92 -6.62 -10.68
CA VAL A 107 7.68 -7.35 -9.65
C VAL A 107 7.01 -8.68 -9.28
N PHE A 108 5.69 -8.70 -9.06
CA PHE A 108 4.95 -9.93 -8.76
C PHE A 108 4.95 -10.92 -9.92
N VAL A 109 4.82 -10.44 -11.16
CA VAL A 109 4.87 -11.28 -12.37
C VAL A 109 6.27 -11.86 -12.57
N MET A 110 7.31 -11.05 -12.43
CA MET A 110 8.70 -11.52 -12.53
C MET A 110 9.02 -12.55 -11.45
N MET A 111 8.66 -12.30 -10.19
CA MET A 111 8.86 -13.27 -9.12
C MET A 111 8.12 -14.58 -9.41
N PHE A 112 6.86 -14.52 -9.84
CA PHE A 112 6.09 -15.71 -10.20
C PHE A 112 6.74 -16.51 -11.34
N GLY A 113 7.17 -15.83 -12.41
CA GLY A 113 7.85 -16.46 -13.54
C GLY A 113 9.18 -17.10 -13.15
N CYS A 114 10.00 -16.41 -12.35
CA CYS A 114 11.24 -16.95 -11.80
C CYS A 114 11.00 -18.17 -10.92
N SER A 115 10.00 -18.13 -10.02
CA SER A 115 9.69 -19.26 -9.14
C SER A 115 9.25 -20.50 -9.92
N ILE A 116 8.40 -20.35 -10.94
CA ILE A 116 8.02 -21.48 -11.80
C ILE A 116 9.21 -22.02 -12.60
N LYS A 117 10.14 -21.16 -13.03
CA LYS A 117 11.30 -21.61 -13.80
C LYS A 117 12.33 -22.34 -12.96
N PHE A 118 12.66 -21.82 -11.77
CA PHE A 118 13.79 -22.28 -10.96
C PHE A 118 13.39 -23.20 -9.80
N LEU A 119 12.27 -22.93 -9.13
CA LEU A 119 11.85 -23.72 -7.96
C LEU A 119 10.94 -24.90 -8.33
N ASN A 120 10.27 -24.83 -9.50
CA ASN A 120 9.32 -25.81 -10.05
C ASN A 120 9.11 -27.10 -9.25
N PHE A 121 8.29 -27.01 -8.20
CA PHE A 121 7.99 -28.15 -7.33
C PHE A 121 7.08 -29.20 -7.99
N GLN A 122 6.53 -28.92 -9.17
CA GLN A 122 5.70 -29.87 -9.93
C GLN A 122 6.52 -30.87 -10.77
N LYS A 123 7.83 -30.66 -10.94
CA LYS A 123 8.72 -31.58 -11.70
C LYS A 123 9.33 -32.70 -10.86
N ARG A 124 8.84 -32.92 -9.64
CA ARG A 124 9.31 -33.97 -8.75
C ARG A 124 8.46 -35.23 -8.87
#